data_AF-A0A7S2FC54-F1
#
_entry.id   AF-A0A7S2FC54-F1
#
_cell.length_a   1.000
_cell.length_b   1.000
_cell.length_c   1.000
_cell.angle_alpha   90.00
_cell.angle_beta   90.00
_cell.angle_gamma   90.00
#
_symmetry.space_group_name_H-M   'P 1'
#
loop_
_entity.id
_entity.type
_entity.pdbx_description
1 polymer ?
#
loop_
_entity_poly.entity_id
_entity_poly.type
_entity_poly.pdbx_seq_one_letter_code
_entity_poly.pdbx_strand_id
1 'polypeptide(L)'
;LEGGRDRADTCRSIVKGGIAVMGHIGLTPQAISVIGGFRAQGRTGVKARALLDDALALQDAGVFALVLECVPPQVAQVITESLEIPTIGIGAGPHTTGQVLVYHDMLGMLSHPHHEQFVPKFCKKYAEVGHAIRFGLDAFKSDVDQGLFPADEFTPYKMSDKEEIKFRELVAEDEGVRQSKLTRASKRLKDADEYEATHIYGR
;
A
#
# COMPACT_ATOMS: atom_id res chain seq x y z
N LEU A 1 -1.13 -16.63 -3.74
CA LEU A 1 -0.08 -16.49 -4.77
C LEU A 1 -0.77 -16.40 -6.12
N GLU A 2 -0.48 -15.35 -6.89
CA GLU A 2 -1.02 -15.15 -8.24
C GLU A 2 -0.29 -16.01 -9.27
N GLY A 3 -1.04 -16.63 -10.17
CA GLY A 3 -0.54 -17.47 -11.25
C GLY A 3 -1.18 -18.86 -11.23
N GLY A 4 -1.20 -19.52 -12.39
CA GLY A 4 -1.88 -20.79 -12.62
C GLY A 4 -0.95 -21.97 -12.40
N ARG A 5 -0.99 -22.92 -13.34
CA ARG A 5 -0.14 -24.12 -13.30
C ARG A 5 1.36 -23.84 -13.28
N ASP A 6 1.78 -22.69 -13.81
CA ASP A 6 3.17 -22.21 -13.78
C ASP A 6 3.67 -21.89 -12.36
N ARG A 7 2.76 -21.75 -11.39
CA ARG A 7 3.07 -21.55 -9.96
C ARG A 7 2.82 -22.79 -9.11
N ALA A 8 2.35 -23.90 -9.67
CA ALA A 8 2.00 -25.09 -8.91
C ALA A 8 3.19 -25.64 -8.10
N ASP A 9 4.39 -25.73 -8.69
CA ASP A 9 5.58 -26.23 -7.97
C ASP A 9 6.02 -25.31 -6.83
N THR A 10 5.88 -23.98 -7.02
CA THR A 10 6.14 -22.99 -5.97
C THR A 10 5.13 -23.14 -4.84
N CYS A 11 3.82 -23.20 -5.14
CA CYS A 11 2.77 -23.42 -4.15
C CYS A 11 3.03 -24.71 -3.35
N ARG A 12 3.35 -25.81 -4.05
CA ARG A 12 3.64 -27.10 -3.43
C ARG A 12 4.82 -27.03 -2.47
N SER A 13 5.87 -26.29 -2.83
CA SER A 13 7.04 -26.12 -1.98
C SER A 13 6.72 -25.32 -0.72
N ILE A 14 5.93 -24.24 -0.84
CA ILE A 14 5.49 -23.42 0.30
C ILE A 14 4.60 -24.24 1.25
N VAL A 15 3.65 -24.99 0.70
CA VAL A 15 2.74 -25.85 1.47
C VAL A 15 3.52 -26.96 2.19
N LYS A 16 4.48 -27.63 1.53
CA LYS A 16 5.38 -28.59 2.18
C LYS A 16 6.21 -28.00 3.31
N GLY A 17 6.50 -26.69 3.24
CA GLY A 17 7.15 -25.93 4.31
C GLY A 17 6.24 -25.60 5.50
N GLY A 18 4.97 -26.01 5.48
CA GLY A 18 4.00 -25.77 6.57
C GLY A 18 3.26 -24.44 6.46
N ILE A 19 3.32 -23.75 5.32
CA ILE A 19 2.65 -22.46 5.10
C ILE A 19 1.43 -22.67 4.22
N ALA A 20 0.26 -22.28 4.72
CA ALA A 20 -0.98 -22.35 3.96
C ALA A 20 -0.96 -21.36 2.78
N VAL A 21 -1.35 -21.82 1.59
CA VAL A 21 -1.38 -21.00 0.36
C VAL A 21 -2.80 -20.92 -0.17
N MET A 22 -3.27 -19.70 -0.42
CA MET A 22 -4.44 -19.45 -1.27
C MET A 22 -3.95 -19.14 -2.69
N GLY A 23 -4.46 -19.87 -3.68
CA GLY A 23 -4.20 -19.59 -5.09
C GLY A 23 -4.98 -18.38 -5.57
N HIS A 24 -4.55 -17.75 -6.67
CA HIS A 24 -5.29 -16.67 -7.32
C HIS A 24 -5.09 -16.76 -8.85
N ILE A 25 -6.18 -17.03 -9.58
CA ILE A 25 -6.21 -17.11 -11.04
C ILE A 25 -7.32 -16.23 -11.63
N GLY A 26 -7.35 -16.13 -12.96
CA GLY A 26 -8.16 -15.15 -13.67
C GLY A 26 -7.31 -13.92 -13.96
N LEU A 27 -7.84 -12.74 -13.73
CA LEU A 27 -7.05 -11.52 -13.80
C LEU A 27 -6.11 -11.47 -12.58
N THR A 28 -4.80 -11.46 -12.84
CA THR A 28 -3.78 -11.38 -11.79
C THR A 28 -3.12 -9.99 -11.83
N PRO A 29 -3.49 -9.07 -10.92
CA PRO A 29 -3.05 -7.68 -10.98
C PRO A 29 -1.52 -7.49 -11.02
N GLN A 30 -0.74 -8.39 -10.43
CA GLN A 30 0.72 -8.33 -10.46
C GLN A 30 1.29 -8.54 -11.87
N ALA A 31 0.54 -9.22 -12.75
CA ALA A 31 0.91 -9.48 -14.14
C ALA A 31 0.25 -8.48 -15.11
N ILE A 32 -0.29 -7.36 -14.64
CA ILE A 32 -1.11 -6.47 -15.47
C ILE A 32 -0.40 -5.91 -16.70
N SER A 33 0.90 -5.61 -16.60
CA SER A 33 1.73 -5.15 -17.72
C SER A 33 1.88 -6.21 -18.80
N VAL A 34 1.86 -7.49 -18.43
CA VAL A 34 1.93 -8.63 -19.35
C VAL A 34 0.55 -8.94 -19.95
N ILE A 35 -0.51 -8.82 -19.14
CA ILE A 35 -1.90 -9.11 -19.55
C ILE A 35 -2.49 -7.99 -20.43
N GLY A 36 -1.94 -6.78 -20.38
CA GLY A 36 -2.40 -5.64 -21.18
C GLY A 36 -3.60 -4.91 -20.57
N GLY A 37 -3.64 -4.83 -19.23
CA GLY A 37 -4.63 -4.09 -18.46
C GLY A 37 -5.71 -4.94 -17.78
N PHE A 38 -6.64 -4.27 -17.09
CA PHE A 38 -7.76 -4.90 -16.39
C PHE A 38 -8.82 -5.41 -17.40
N ARG A 39 -8.69 -6.68 -17.81
CA ARG A 39 -9.62 -7.33 -18.74
C ARG A 39 -10.10 -8.65 -18.17
N ALA A 40 -11.36 -8.97 -18.43
CA ALA A 40 -11.93 -10.26 -18.06
C ALA A 40 -11.19 -11.42 -18.75
N GLN A 41 -10.90 -12.47 -17.99
CA GLN A 41 -10.22 -13.68 -18.45
C GLN A 41 -11.21 -14.80 -18.77
N GLY A 42 -10.79 -15.86 -19.48
CA GLY A 42 -11.70 -16.99 -19.75
C GLY A 42 -12.84 -16.71 -20.74
N ARG A 43 -12.74 -15.67 -21.59
CA ARG A 43 -13.82 -15.26 -22.52
C ARG A 43 -14.07 -16.19 -23.71
N THR A 44 -13.22 -17.18 -23.93
CA THR A 44 -13.38 -18.20 -24.99
C THR A 44 -13.29 -19.58 -24.35
N GLY A 45 -13.91 -20.59 -24.98
CA GLY A 45 -13.90 -21.97 -24.44
C GLY A 45 -12.47 -22.48 -24.16
N VAL A 46 -11.52 -22.20 -25.04
CA VAL A 46 -10.10 -22.57 -24.86
C VAL A 46 -9.49 -21.88 -23.63
N LYS A 47 -9.74 -20.57 -23.45
CA LYS A 47 -9.23 -19.83 -22.29
C LYS A 47 -9.92 -20.22 -20.98
N ALA A 48 -11.21 -20.50 -21.03
CA ALA A 48 -11.97 -21.00 -19.88
C ALA A 48 -11.45 -22.39 -19.45
N ARG A 49 -11.19 -23.28 -20.41
CA ARG A 49 -10.58 -24.58 -20.15
C ARG A 49 -9.20 -24.46 -19.52
N ALA A 50 -8.36 -23.56 -20.03
CA ALA A 50 -7.04 -23.31 -19.45
C ALA A 50 -7.11 -22.85 -17.99
N LEU A 51 -8.08 -21.99 -17.64
CA LEU A 51 -8.31 -21.58 -16.24
C LEU A 51 -8.74 -22.75 -15.35
N LEU A 52 -9.55 -23.68 -15.86
CA LEU A 52 -9.90 -24.88 -15.11
C LEU A 52 -8.68 -25.77 -14.88
N ASP A 53 -7.84 -25.96 -15.92
CA ASP A 53 -6.62 -26.74 -15.79
C ASP A 53 -5.62 -26.08 -14.80
N ASP A 54 -5.55 -24.75 -14.78
CA ASP A 54 -4.78 -23.98 -13.78
C ASP A 54 -5.32 -24.18 -12.36
N ALA A 55 -6.65 -24.12 -12.19
CA ALA A 55 -7.31 -24.30 -10.90
C ALA A 55 -7.04 -25.69 -10.30
N LEU A 56 -7.18 -26.73 -11.13
CA LEU A 56 -6.91 -28.12 -10.73
C LEU A 56 -5.45 -28.31 -10.36
N ALA A 57 -4.52 -27.78 -11.16
CA ALA A 57 -3.09 -27.87 -10.87
C ALA A 57 -2.70 -27.20 -9.53
N LEU A 58 -3.35 -26.08 -9.18
CA LEU A 58 -3.14 -25.43 -7.90
C LEU A 58 -3.74 -26.22 -6.73
N GLN A 59 -4.95 -26.78 -6.89
CA GLN A 59 -5.52 -27.69 -5.90
C GLN A 59 -4.60 -28.89 -5.65
N ASP A 60 -4.11 -29.52 -6.71
CA ASP A 60 -3.15 -30.64 -6.62
C ASP A 60 -1.83 -30.22 -5.96
N ALA A 61 -1.47 -28.93 -6.02
CA ALA A 61 -0.32 -28.37 -5.32
C ALA A 61 -0.54 -28.19 -3.81
N GLY A 62 -1.79 -28.33 -3.33
CA GLY A 62 -2.17 -28.25 -1.93
C GLY A 62 -2.58 -26.85 -1.48
N VAL A 63 -2.99 -25.97 -2.40
CA VAL A 63 -3.61 -24.69 -2.00
C VAL A 63 -4.92 -24.97 -1.27
N PHE A 64 -5.21 -24.22 -0.20
CA PHE A 64 -6.40 -24.48 0.63
C PHE A 64 -7.67 -23.79 0.12
N ALA A 65 -7.52 -22.81 -0.77
CA ALA A 65 -8.59 -22.03 -1.37
C ALA A 65 -8.09 -21.35 -2.65
N LEU A 66 -9.02 -20.90 -3.50
CA LEU A 66 -8.70 -20.27 -4.78
C LEU A 66 -9.50 -18.97 -4.99
N VAL A 67 -8.82 -17.86 -5.21
CA VAL A 67 -9.45 -16.62 -5.70
C VAL A 67 -9.64 -16.70 -7.21
N LEU A 68 -10.85 -16.36 -7.67
CA LEU A 68 -11.20 -16.17 -9.08
C LEU A 68 -11.51 -14.68 -9.31
N GLU A 69 -10.65 -13.99 -10.07
CA GLU A 69 -10.82 -12.55 -10.35
C GLU A 69 -11.19 -12.27 -11.82
N CYS A 70 -12.24 -11.48 -12.04
CA CYS A 70 -12.69 -11.04 -13.36
C CYS A 70 -12.88 -12.19 -14.36
N VAL A 71 -13.65 -13.21 -13.98
CA VAL A 71 -13.95 -14.40 -14.79
C VAL A 71 -15.46 -14.45 -15.10
N PRO A 72 -15.91 -14.87 -16.30
CA PRO A 72 -17.33 -15.05 -16.59
C PRO A 72 -18.02 -15.97 -15.57
N PRO A 73 -19.25 -15.64 -15.12
CA PRO A 73 -19.94 -16.41 -14.07
C PRO A 73 -20.06 -17.91 -14.34
N GLN A 74 -20.29 -18.30 -15.60
CA GLN A 74 -20.41 -19.71 -16.01
C GLN A 74 -19.08 -20.45 -15.87
N VAL A 75 -17.96 -19.77 -16.12
CA VAL A 75 -16.62 -20.36 -15.96
C VAL A 75 -16.30 -20.51 -14.47
N ALA A 76 -16.60 -19.49 -13.66
CA ALA A 76 -16.41 -19.55 -12.21
C ALA A 76 -17.27 -20.65 -11.56
N GLN A 77 -18.50 -20.86 -12.04
CA GLN A 77 -19.36 -21.96 -11.61
C GLN A 77 -18.72 -23.31 -11.88
N VAL A 78 -18.32 -23.58 -13.14
CA VAL A 78 -17.69 -24.86 -13.52
C VAL A 78 -16.42 -25.12 -12.71
N ILE A 79 -15.57 -24.10 -12.49
CA ILE A 79 -14.38 -24.24 -11.66
C ILE A 79 -14.77 -24.59 -10.22
N THR A 80 -15.73 -23.87 -9.64
CA THR A 80 -16.16 -24.12 -8.26
C THR A 80 -16.74 -25.52 -8.07
N GLU A 81 -17.52 -26.01 -9.03
CA GLU A 81 -18.09 -27.37 -9.01
C GLU A 81 -17.02 -28.47 -9.24
N SER A 82 -15.87 -28.13 -9.84
CA SER A 82 -14.80 -29.08 -10.14
C SER A 82 -13.74 -29.18 -9.03
N LEU A 83 -13.73 -28.27 -8.08
CA LEU A 83 -12.76 -28.22 -6.98
C LEU A 83 -13.36 -28.76 -5.68
N GLU A 84 -12.50 -29.39 -4.88
CA GLU A 84 -12.81 -29.81 -3.50
C GLU A 84 -12.55 -28.68 -2.49
N ILE A 85 -11.74 -27.69 -2.88
CA ILE A 85 -11.41 -26.51 -2.06
C ILE A 85 -12.36 -25.33 -2.33
N PRO A 86 -12.59 -24.44 -1.34
CA PRO A 86 -13.45 -23.27 -1.52
C PRO A 86 -12.88 -22.29 -2.55
N THR A 87 -13.77 -21.71 -3.36
CA THR A 87 -13.47 -20.61 -4.29
C THR A 87 -13.99 -19.28 -3.74
N ILE A 88 -13.20 -18.22 -3.90
CA ILE A 88 -13.56 -16.85 -3.52
C ILE A 88 -13.62 -15.98 -4.77
N GLY A 89 -14.79 -15.44 -5.09
CA GLY A 89 -14.99 -14.60 -6.27
C GLY A 89 -14.74 -13.12 -6.01
N ILE A 90 -14.13 -12.44 -6.98
CA ILE A 90 -14.15 -10.97 -7.12
C ILE A 90 -14.37 -10.62 -8.59
N GLY A 91 -15.57 -10.13 -8.92
CA GLY A 91 -15.98 -10.00 -10.32
C GLY A 91 -16.10 -11.33 -11.06
N ALA A 92 -16.42 -12.42 -10.34
CA ALA A 92 -16.57 -13.78 -10.88
C ALA A 92 -18.02 -14.31 -10.82
N GLY A 93 -18.99 -13.44 -10.53
CA GLY A 93 -20.39 -13.83 -10.34
C GLY A 93 -20.65 -14.56 -9.01
N PRO A 94 -21.90 -15.02 -8.80
CA PRO A 94 -22.37 -15.49 -7.49
C PRO A 94 -22.09 -16.98 -7.23
N HIS A 95 -21.53 -17.72 -8.18
CA HIS A 95 -21.42 -19.19 -8.11
C HIS A 95 -20.13 -19.70 -7.43
N THR A 96 -19.35 -18.80 -6.85
CA THR A 96 -18.19 -19.16 -6.01
C THR A 96 -18.63 -19.43 -4.58
N THR A 97 -17.81 -20.15 -3.79
CA THR A 97 -18.12 -20.49 -2.40
C THR A 97 -18.25 -19.24 -1.51
N GLY A 98 -17.47 -18.20 -1.78
CA GLY A 98 -17.49 -16.92 -1.07
C GLY A 98 -17.13 -15.75 -1.98
N GLN A 99 -17.14 -14.54 -1.44
CA GLN A 99 -16.88 -13.30 -2.19
C GLN A 99 -15.84 -12.45 -1.47
N VAL A 100 -15.09 -11.66 -2.23
CA VAL A 100 -14.18 -10.64 -1.71
C VAL A 100 -14.32 -9.34 -2.49
N LEU A 101 -14.21 -8.21 -1.79
CA LEU A 101 -14.13 -6.87 -2.34
C LEU A 101 -13.04 -6.09 -1.61
N VAL A 102 -12.46 -5.09 -2.28
CA VAL A 102 -11.58 -4.13 -1.63
C VAL A 102 -12.43 -3.21 -0.76
N TYR A 103 -12.11 -3.12 0.53
CA TYR A 103 -12.96 -2.40 1.48
C TYR A 103 -13.11 -0.90 1.16
N HIS A 104 -12.06 -0.27 0.58
CA HIS A 104 -12.11 1.13 0.13
C HIS A 104 -13.16 1.36 -0.96
N ASP A 105 -13.24 0.43 -1.92
CA ASP A 105 -14.17 0.52 -3.04
C ASP A 105 -15.60 0.29 -2.56
N MET A 106 -15.81 -0.74 -1.72
CA MET A 106 -17.13 -1.05 -1.20
C MET A 106 -17.65 0.02 -0.24
N LEU A 107 -16.79 0.68 0.54
CA LEU A 107 -17.17 1.76 1.46
C LEU A 107 -17.15 3.15 0.81
N GLY A 108 -16.77 3.24 -0.46
CA GLY A 108 -16.75 4.51 -1.16
C GLY A 108 -15.80 5.53 -0.52
N MET A 109 -14.63 5.08 -0.07
CA MET A 109 -13.66 5.94 0.61
C MET A 109 -12.97 6.92 -0.32
N LEU A 110 -12.83 6.56 -1.61
CA LEU A 110 -12.28 7.42 -2.63
C LEU A 110 -13.41 8.24 -3.26
N SER A 111 -13.54 9.49 -2.82
CA SER A 111 -14.59 10.43 -3.24
C SER A 111 -14.05 11.58 -4.10
N HIS A 112 -12.80 11.52 -4.55
CA HIS A 112 -12.25 12.53 -5.47
C HIS A 112 -12.75 12.25 -6.88
N PRO A 113 -13.16 13.28 -7.67
CA PRO A 113 -13.65 13.07 -9.03
C PRO A 113 -12.68 12.30 -9.93
N HIS A 114 -11.37 12.46 -9.70
CA HIS A 114 -10.35 11.68 -10.39
C HIS A 114 -10.30 10.21 -9.95
N HIS A 115 -10.73 9.85 -8.74
CA HIS A 115 -10.67 8.48 -8.23
C HIS A 115 -11.98 7.70 -8.40
N GLU A 116 -13.14 8.38 -8.45
CA GLU A 116 -14.43 7.72 -8.67
C GLU A 116 -14.53 7.00 -10.02
N GLN A 117 -13.80 7.47 -11.03
CA GLN A 117 -13.76 6.85 -12.35
C GLN A 117 -13.07 5.48 -12.38
N PHE A 118 -12.37 5.11 -11.29
CA PHE A 118 -11.58 3.88 -11.19
C PHE A 118 -12.21 2.78 -10.36
N VAL A 119 -13.41 2.99 -9.79
CA VAL A 119 -14.11 1.93 -9.05
C VAL A 119 -14.49 0.80 -10.03
N PRO A 120 -14.07 -0.46 -9.79
CA PRO A 120 -14.37 -1.55 -10.70
C PRO A 120 -15.87 -1.77 -10.87
N LYS A 121 -16.32 -2.04 -12.10
CA LYS A 121 -17.75 -2.23 -12.43
C LYS A 121 -18.45 -3.34 -11.64
N PHE A 122 -17.68 -4.30 -11.12
CA PHE A 122 -18.20 -5.39 -10.30
C PHE A 122 -18.35 -5.04 -8.82
N CYS A 123 -17.82 -3.89 -8.37
CA CYS A 123 -17.88 -3.48 -6.98
C CYS A 123 -19.18 -2.74 -6.69
N LYS A 124 -20.00 -3.30 -5.79
CA LYS A 124 -21.13 -2.58 -5.22
C LYS A 124 -20.63 -1.62 -4.14
N LYS A 125 -20.98 -0.34 -4.25
CA LYS A 125 -20.79 0.65 -3.19
C LYS A 125 -21.89 0.47 -2.14
N TYR A 126 -21.49 0.23 -0.90
CA TYR A 126 -22.36 0.05 0.28
C TYR A 126 -22.44 1.30 1.16
N ALA A 127 -21.45 2.19 1.07
CA ALA A 127 -21.40 3.45 1.81
C ALA A 127 -20.63 4.53 1.03
N GLU A 128 -20.68 5.78 1.50
CA GLU A 128 -19.94 6.90 0.90
C GLU A 128 -19.02 7.57 1.94
N VAL A 129 -18.20 6.75 2.59
CA VAL A 129 -17.35 7.15 3.72
C VAL A 129 -16.35 8.24 3.33
N GLY A 130 -15.97 8.31 2.05
CA GLY A 130 -15.06 9.32 1.53
C GLY A 130 -15.53 10.77 1.74
N HIS A 131 -16.83 11.02 1.88
CA HIS A 131 -17.31 12.37 2.21
C HIS A 131 -16.96 12.78 3.65
N ALA A 132 -17.19 11.89 4.61
CA ALA A 132 -16.86 12.14 6.01
C ALA A 132 -15.34 12.30 6.21
N ILE A 133 -14.54 11.47 5.51
CA ILE A 133 -13.08 11.59 5.52
C ILE A 133 -12.66 12.96 4.99
N ARG A 134 -13.14 13.36 3.81
CA ARG A 134 -12.79 14.67 3.22
C ARG A 134 -13.16 15.82 4.15
N PHE A 135 -14.38 15.79 4.69
CA PHE A 135 -14.84 16.81 5.62
C PHE A 135 -13.92 16.96 6.83
N GLY A 136 -13.54 15.86 7.49
CA GLY A 136 -12.65 15.91 8.65
C GLY A 136 -11.25 16.41 8.30
N LEU A 137 -10.71 16.04 7.15
CA LEU A 137 -9.40 16.50 6.68
C LEU A 137 -9.41 17.99 6.31
N ASP A 138 -10.47 18.47 5.66
CA ASP A 138 -10.61 19.89 5.31
C ASP A 138 -10.80 20.77 6.55
N ALA A 139 -11.58 20.29 7.55
CA ALA A 139 -11.73 20.96 8.84
C ALA A 139 -10.39 21.04 9.57
N PHE A 140 -9.66 19.94 9.68
CA PHE A 140 -8.33 19.93 10.28
C PHE A 140 -7.36 20.89 9.57
N LYS A 141 -7.34 20.87 8.23
CA LYS A 141 -6.52 21.80 7.44
C LYS A 141 -6.88 23.26 7.76
N SER A 142 -8.17 23.57 7.78
CA SER A 142 -8.67 24.91 8.11
C SER A 142 -8.23 25.34 9.51
N ASP A 143 -8.32 24.46 10.50
CA ASP A 143 -7.91 24.77 11.87
C ASP A 143 -6.41 25.05 11.96
N VAL A 144 -5.58 24.28 11.25
CA VAL A 144 -4.12 24.51 11.20
C VAL A 144 -3.78 25.82 10.47
N ASP A 145 -4.38 26.05 9.31
CA ASP A 145 -4.12 27.25 8.49
C ASP A 145 -4.52 28.54 9.24
N GLN A 146 -5.56 28.48 10.07
CA GLN A 146 -6.04 29.60 10.89
C GLN A 146 -5.37 29.68 12.27
N GLY A 147 -4.52 28.71 12.63
CA GLY A 147 -3.92 28.62 13.96
C GLY A 147 -4.91 28.30 15.10
N LEU A 148 -6.08 27.76 14.77
CA LEU A 148 -7.06 27.27 15.75
C LEU A 148 -6.65 25.92 16.34
N PHE A 149 -5.90 25.11 15.59
CA PHE A 149 -5.33 23.86 16.07
C PHE A 149 -3.78 23.86 16.00
N PRO A 150 -3.09 23.40 17.06
CA PRO A 150 -3.64 22.99 18.35
C PRO A 150 -4.01 24.19 19.23
N ALA A 151 -5.22 24.17 19.81
CA ALA A 151 -5.59 25.04 20.92
C ALA A 151 -5.01 24.54 22.25
N ASP A 152 -5.18 25.31 23.33
CA ASP A 152 -4.69 24.94 24.66
C ASP A 152 -5.25 23.61 25.16
N GLU A 153 -6.52 23.30 24.87
CA GLU A 153 -7.15 22.02 25.24
C GLU A 153 -6.47 20.81 24.58
N PHE A 154 -5.88 21.01 23.40
CA PHE A 154 -5.11 19.99 22.66
C PHE A 154 -3.60 20.07 22.94
N THR A 155 -3.18 20.94 23.87
CA THR A 155 -1.78 21.12 24.28
C THR A 155 -1.62 20.87 25.79
N PRO A 156 -1.90 19.63 26.27
CA PRO A 156 -1.96 19.33 27.71
C PRO A 156 -0.58 19.26 28.38
N TYR A 157 0.49 19.09 27.59
CA TYR A 157 1.84 18.93 28.10
C TYR A 157 2.46 20.31 28.35
N LYS A 158 2.58 20.69 29.62
CA LYS A 158 3.16 21.98 30.05
C LYS A 158 4.46 21.75 30.81
N MET A 159 5.39 22.68 30.65
CA MET A 159 6.61 22.78 31.46
C MET A 159 6.38 23.83 32.55
N SER A 160 6.90 23.62 33.77
CA SER A 160 6.89 24.68 34.78
C SER A 160 7.82 25.82 34.35
N ASP A 161 7.47 27.06 34.66
CA ASP A 161 8.26 28.26 34.33
C ASP A 161 9.75 28.11 34.67
N LYS A 162 10.06 27.48 35.82
CA LYS A 162 11.43 27.23 36.26
C LYS A 162 12.22 26.34 35.29
N GLU A 163 11.62 25.25 34.84
CA GLU A 163 12.27 24.33 33.90
C GLU A 163 12.30 24.93 32.48
N GLU A 164 11.33 25.80 32.11
CA GLU A 164 11.39 26.51 30.83
C GLU A 164 12.56 27.49 30.78
N ILE A 165 12.75 28.27 31.85
CA ILE A 165 13.90 29.19 31.96
C ILE A 165 15.20 28.40 31.85
N LYS A 166 15.34 27.33 32.63
CA LYS A 166 16.53 26.47 32.59
C LYS A 166 16.76 25.84 31.22
N PHE A 167 15.69 25.41 30.54
CA PHE A 167 15.78 24.88 29.18
C PHE A 167 16.32 25.93 28.21
N ARG A 168 15.83 27.17 28.28
CA ARG A 168 16.31 28.28 27.44
C ARG A 168 17.78 28.63 27.71
N GLU A 169 18.21 28.61 28.97
CA GLU A 169 19.61 28.82 29.35
C GLU A 169 20.52 27.74 28.74
N LEU A 170 20.15 26.47 28.89
CA LEU A 170 20.91 25.34 28.33
C LEU A 170 20.99 25.39 26.80
N VAL A 171 19.91 25.81 26.12
CA VAL A 171 19.91 25.99 24.66
C VAL A 171 20.85 27.14 24.25
N ALA A 172 20.82 28.28 24.95
CA ALA A 172 21.69 29.42 24.64
C ALA A 172 23.17 29.10 24.88
N GLU A 173 23.50 28.35 25.94
CA GLU A 173 24.85 27.84 26.18
C GLU A 173 25.32 26.93 25.04
N ASP A 174 24.48 25.98 24.59
CA ASP A 174 24.83 25.08 23.49
C ASP A 174 24.92 25.80 22.13
N GLU A 175 24.10 26.82 21.87
CA GLU A 175 24.24 27.66 20.68
C GLU A 175 25.58 28.42 20.67
N GLY A 176 26.02 28.98 21.80
CA GLY A 176 27.34 29.59 21.92
C GLY A 176 28.48 28.60 21.62
N VAL A 177 28.33 27.35 22.09
CA VAL A 177 29.27 26.26 21.81
C VAL A 177 29.23 25.85 20.33
N ARG A 178 28.05 25.71 19.72
CA ARG A 178 27.90 25.37 18.30
C ARG A 178 28.44 26.47 17.39
N GLN A 179 28.15 27.73 17.69
CA GLN A 179 28.61 28.86 16.90
C GLN A 179 30.12 29.06 17.02
N SER A 180 30.70 28.84 18.21
CA SER A 180 32.16 28.83 18.39
C SER A 180 32.83 27.68 17.63
N LYS A 181 32.23 26.48 17.61
CA LYS A 181 32.71 25.33 16.81
C LYS A 181 32.62 25.62 15.31
N LEU A 182 31.52 26.17 14.82
CA LEU A 182 31.34 26.56 13.41
C LEU A 182 32.33 27.67 13.01
N THR A 183 32.56 28.63 13.89
CA THR A 183 33.53 29.71 13.67
C THR A 183 34.96 29.18 13.65
N ARG A 184 35.31 28.24 14.56
CA ARG A 184 36.62 27.59 14.59
C ARG A 184 36.83 26.66 13.40
N ALA A 185 35.80 25.97 12.94
CA ALA A 185 35.83 25.17 11.70
C ALA A 185 36.01 26.07 10.47
N SER A 186 35.26 27.18 10.38
CA SER A 186 35.40 28.16 9.30
C SER A 186 36.77 28.84 9.30
N LYS A 187 37.33 29.15 10.47
CA LYS A 187 38.69 29.69 10.61
C LYS A 187 39.74 28.68 10.17
N ARG A 188 39.63 27.40 10.58
CA ARG A 188 40.52 26.33 10.10
C ARG A 188 40.49 26.15 8.58
N LEU A 189 39.32 26.27 7.96
CA LEU A 189 39.19 26.19 6.50
C LEU A 189 39.89 27.37 5.82
N LYS A 190 39.72 28.60 6.33
CA LYS A 190 40.43 29.77 5.82
C LYS A 190 41.95 29.71 6.05
N ASP A 191 42.38 29.24 7.22
CA ASP A 191 43.81 29.07 7.55
C ASP A 191 44.44 27.96 6.68
N ALA A 192 43.68 26.93 6.28
CA ALA A 192 44.12 25.90 5.35
C ALA A 192 44.20 26.42 3.91
N ASP A 193 43.24 27.24 3.46
CA ASP A 193 43.30 27.95 2.17
C ASP A 193 44.49 28.94 2.12
N GLU A 194 44.76 29.68 3.20
CA GLU A 194 45.95 30.55 3.30
C GLU A 194 47.27 29.77 3.33
N TYR A 195 47.30 28.59 3.97
CA TYR A 195 48.46 27.70 3.95
C TYR A 195 48.74 27.16 2.54
N GLU A 196 47.70 26.73 1.79
CA GLU A 196 47.85 26.34 0.39
C GLU A 196 48.27 27.51 -0.50
N ALA A 197 47.71 28.71 -0.30
CA ALA A 197 48.08 29.92 -1.04
C ALA A 197 49.54 30.36 -0.78
N THR A 198 50.09 30.12 0.42
CA THR A 198 51.46 30.51 0.79
C THR A 198 52.52 29.43 0.50
N HIS A 199 52.14 28.15 0.47
CA HIS A 199 53.10 27.04 0.28
C HIS A 199 53.10 26.43 -1.13
N ILE A 200 52.00 26.50 -1.90
CA ILE A 200 51.97 26.00 -3.29
C ILE A 200 52.49 27.06 -4.27
N TYR A 201 52.23 28.35 -4.00
CA TYR A 201 52.67 29.48 -4.82
C TYR A 201 53.76 30.30 -4.12
N GLY A 202 54.79 29.62 -3.62
CA GLY A 202 55.92 30.24 -2.94
C GLY A 202 56.39 31.53 -3.62
N ARG A 203 56.46 32.61 -2.84
CA ARG A 203 57.47 33.65 -3.09
C ARG A 203 58.82 33.14 -2.61
#